data_AF-A0A1Q6RNJ5-F1
#
_entry.id   AF-A0A1Q6RNJ5-F1
#
_cell.length_a   1.000
_cell.length_b   1.000
_cell.length_c   1.000
_cell.angle_alpha   90.00
_cell.angle_beta   90.00
_cell.angle_gamma   90.00
#
_symmetry.space_group_name_H-M   'P 1'
#
loop_
_entity.id
_entity.type
_entity.pdbx_description
1 polymer ?
#
loop_
_entity_poly.entity_id
_entity_poly.type
_entity_poly.pdbx_seq_one_letter_code
_entity_poly.pdbx_strand_id
1 'polypeptide(L)'
;MQNDTPIIKAAPFTVVREIILPESKYRRFQADLLAEAPFIAARTQLTGYSEKSGRFRCLLVTTRRRQDGILVDSEGYAYARYAAYVRDKRELDLAGVPRDNLDLKARER
;
A
#
# COMPACT_ATOMS: atom_id res chain seq x y z
N MET A 1 -37.30 11.47 -6.42
CA MET A 1 -36.70 10.21 -5.95
C MET A 1 -35.39 10.60 -5.28
N GLN A 2 -35.32 10.51 -3.95
CA GLN A 2 -34.08 10.78 -3.21
C GLN A 2 -33.18 9.54 -3.38
N ASN A 3 -31.94 9.77 -3.79
CA ASN A 3 -30.96 8.70 -3.98
C ASN A 3 -30.47 8.26 -2.59
N ASP A 4 -31.19 7.33 -1.96
CA ASP A 4 -30.87 6.74 -0.65
C ASP A 4 -29.73 5.70 -0.74
N THR A 5 -28.81 5.85 -1.70
CA THR A 5 -27.60 5.02 -1.71
C THR A 5 -26.76 5.42 -0.50
N PRO A 6 -26.53 4.55 0.48
CA PRO A 6 -25.66 4.88 1.58
C PRO A 6 -24.29 5.23 1.00
N ILE A 7 -23.88 6.49 1.20
CA ILE A 7 -22.52 6.92 0.92
C ILE A 7 -21.67 6.14 1.91
N ILE A 8 -21.10 5.02 1.48
CA ILE A 8 -20.08 4.30 2.24
C ILE A 8 -18.93 5.31 2.38
N LYS A 9 -18.84 5.94 3.55
CA LYS A 9 -17.71 6.82 3.87
C LYS A 9 -16.45 5.95 3.82
N ALA A 10 -15.48 6.35 3.02
CA ALA A 10 -14.20 5.67 2.97
C ALA A 10 -13.60 5.62 4.38
N ALA A 11 -13.14 4.44 4.81
CA ALA A 11 -12.47 4.31 6.08
C ALA A 11 -11.20 5.18 6.07
N PRO A 12 -10.96 5.99 7.11
CA PRO A 12 -9.81 6.88 7.14
C PRO A 12 -8.53 6.04 7.30
N PHE A 13 -7.50 6.39 6.53
CA PHE A 13 -6.23 5.68 6.51
C PHE A 13 -5.05 6.64 6.50
N THR A 14 -3.87 6.16 6.84
CA THR A 14 -2.59 6.87 6.74
C THR A 14 -1.59 5.99 6.02
N VAL A 15 -0.82 6.57 5.08
CA VAL A 15 0.30 5.86 4.46
C VAL A 15 1.49 5.94 5.42
N VAL A 16 1.94 4.79 5.92
CA VAL A 16 3.07 4.73 6.87
C VAL A 16 4.42 4.50 6.20
N ARG A 17 4.41 3.99 4.96
CA ARG A 17 5.61 3.73 4.17
C ARG A 17 5.29 3.54 2.70
N GLU A 18 6.11 4.10 1.83
CA GLU A 18 6.06 3.87 0.38
C GLU A 18 7.10 2.82 -0.02
N ILE A 19 6.67 1.78 -0.73
CA ILE A 19 7.50 0.68 -1.22
C ILE A 19 7.59 0.81 -2.74
N ILE A 20 8.79 1.14 -3.22
CA ILE A 20 9.06 1.33 -4.64
C ILE A 20 9.71 0.04 -5.16
N LEU A 21 8.94 -0.73 -5.92
CA LEU A 21 9.37 -1.99 -6.52
C LEU A 21 9.92 -1.79 -7.93
N PRO A 22 10.79 -2.71 -8.42
CA PRO A 22 10.98 -2.88 -9.85
C PRO A 22 9.64 -3.19 -10.56
N GLU A 23 9.45 -2.67 -11.76
CA GLU A 23 8.24 -2.84 -12.57
C GLU A 23 7.77 -4.30 -12.67
N SER A 24 8.70 -5.23 -12.91
CA SER A 24 8.38 -6.66 -13.02
C SER A 24 7.86 -7.27 -11.72
N LYS A 25 8.39 -6.84 -10.56
CA LYS A 25 7.91 -7.29 -9.24
C LYS A 25 6.57 -6.64 -8.91
N TYR A 26 6.38 -5.37 -9.23
CA TYR A 26 5.09 -4.69 -9.06
C TYR A 26 3.98 -5.40 -9.84
N ARG A 27 4.22 -5.75 -11.12
CA ARG A 27 3.23 -6.47 -11.93
C ARG A 27 2.88 -7.84 -11.37
N ARG A 28 3.87 -8.59 -10.86
CA ARG A 28 3.62 -9.89 -10.21
C ARG A 28 2.77 -9.72 -8.95
N PHE A 29 3.10 -8.74 -8.11
CA PHE A 29 2.31 -8.41 -6.93
C PHE A 29 0.89 -7.98 -7.29
N GLN A 30 0.72 -7.12 -8.29
CA GLN A 30 -0.60 -6.68 -8.75
C GLN A 30 -1.46 -7.83 -9.31
N ALA A 31 -0.83 -8.83 -9.94
CA ALA A 31 -1.53 -9.98 -10.51
C ALA A 31 -2.03 -10.96 -9.44
N ASP A 32 -1.39 -11.01 -8.28
CA ASP A 32 -1.76 -11.88 -7.17
C ASP A 32 -1.45 -11.20 -5.82
N LEU A 33 -2.47 -10.57 -5.23
CA LEU A 33 -2.37 -9.87 -3.96
C LEU A 33 -2.33 -10.81 -2.75
N LEU A 34 -2.74 -12.07 -2.92
CA LEU A 34 -2.76 -13.08 -1.86
C LEU A 34 -1.46 -13.89 -1.80
N ALA A 35 -0.63 -13.82 -2.85
CA ALA A 35 0.72 -14.36 -2.82
C ALA A 35 1.57 -13.68 -1.73
N GLU A 36 2.33 -14.49 -0.99
CA GLU A 36 3.28 -13.98 -0.02
C GLU A 36 4.36 -13.12 -0.70
N ALA A 37 4.60 -11.96 -0.10
CA ALA A 37 5.52 -10.96 -0.60
C ALA A 37 6.54 -10.63 0.50
N PRO A 38 7.85 -10.92 0.29
CA PRO A 38 8.88 -10.65 1.31
C PRO A 38 8.94 -9.18 1.76
N PHE A 39 8.58 -8.24 0.89
CA PHE A 39 8.53 -6.82 1.25
C PHE A 39 7.35 -6.48 2.17
N ILE A 40 6.24 -7.23 2.13
CA ILE A 40 5.13 -7.11 3.09
C ILE A 40 5.51 -7.80 4.39
N ALA A 41 6.06 -9.02 4.31
CA ALA A 41 6.46 -9.81 5.48
C ALA A 41 7.42 -9.06 6.42
N ALA A 42 8.35 -8.27 5.87
CA ALA A 42 9.27 -7.46 6.66
C ALA A 42 8.63 -6.22 7.35
N ARG A 43 7.34 -5.96 7.10
CA ARG A 43 6.64 -4.70 7.45
C ARG A 43 5.26 -4.92 8.04
N THR A 44 4.93 -6.15 8.43
CA THR A 44 3.59 -6.50 8.92
C THR A 44 3.19 -5.70 10.15
N GLN A 45 4.15 -5.43 11.05
CA GLN A 45 3.98 -4.61 12.25
C GLN A 45 3.64 -3.13 11.98
N LEU A 46 3.85 -2.65 10.74
CA LEU A 46 3.57 -1.26 10.38
C LEU A 46 2.10 -1.03 10.00
N THR A 47 1.37 -2.08 9.62
CA THR A 47 -0.01 -1.96 9.14
C THR A 47 -1.03 -2.28 10.24
N GLY A 48 -2.31 -2.28 9.89
CA GLY A 48 -3.43 -2.53 10.81
C GLY A 48 -4.07 -1.25 11.32
N TYR A 49 -5.23 -1.42 11.95
CA TYR A 49 -5.95 -0.33 12.59
C TYR A 49 -5.20 0.21 13.81
N SER A 50 -5.18 1.53 13.95
CA SER A 50 -4.57 2.21 15.10
C SER A 50 -5.66 2.89 15.93
N GLU A 51 -6.00 2.31 17.08
CA GLU A 51 -6.95 2.88 18.04
C GLU A 51 -6.61 4.33 18.42
N LYS A 52 -5.31 4.62 18.60
CA LYS A 52 -4.81 5.95 18.96
C LYS A 52 -5.17 7.02 17.91
N SER A 53 -5.11 6.67 16.62
CA SER A 53 -5.34 7.63 15.53
C SER A 53 -6.72 7.50 14.90
N GLY A 54 -7.44 6.41 15.17
CA GLY A 54 -8.70 6.07 14.52
C GLY A 54 -8.56 5.77 13.03
N ARG A 55 -7.38 5.36 12.57
CA ARG A 55 -7.05 5.19 11.14
C ARG A 55 -6.39 3.85 10.87
N PHE A 56 -6.63 3.30 9.68
CA PHE A 56 -5.84 2.20 9.14
C PHE A 56 -4.45 2.69 8.75
N ARG A 57 -3.42 1.93 9.12
CA ARG A 57 -2.06 2.17 8.66
C ARG A 57 -1.79 1.30 7.44
N CYS A 58 -1.44 1.92 6.33
CA CYS A 58 -1.26 1.23 5.07
C CYS A 58 0.15 1.45 4.50
N LEU A 59 0.70 0.42 3.86
CA LEU A 59 1.81 0.58 2.93
C LEU A 59 1.26 1.12 1.60
N LEU A 60 2.01 1.97 0.91
CA LEU A 60 1.77 2.26 -0.51
C LEU A 60 2.79 1.49 -1.34
N VAL A 61 2.35 0.49 -2.09
CA VAL A 61 3.19 -0.26 -3.02
C VAL A 61 3.06 0.33 -4.41
N THR A 62 4.17 0.73 -5.01
CA THR A 62 4.21 1.40 -6.32
C THR A 62 5.52 1.11 -7.04
N THR A 63 5.75 1.78 -8.17
CA THR A 63 6.97 1.74 -8.98
C THR A 63 7.39 3.16 -9.34
N ARG A 64 8.68 3.36 -9.60
CA ARG A 64 9.28 4.69 -9.78
C ARG A 64 8.64 5.50 -10.91
N ARG A 65 8.23 4.84 -11.99
CA ARG A 65 7.76 5.50 -13.23
C ARG A 65 6.23 5.57 -13.36
N ARG A 66 5.47 4.98 -12.44
CA ARG A 66 4.01 5.02 -12.49
C ARG A 66 3.44 5.98 -11.44
N GLN A 67 2.27 6.52 -11.77
CA GLN A 67 1.52 7.42 -10.89
C GLN A 67 0.53 6.64 -10.01
N ASP A 68 0.17 5.42 -10.38
CA ASP A 68 -0.71 4.56 -9.59
C ASP A 68 0.05 3.80 -8.49
N GLY A 69 -0.72 3.16 -7.62
CA GLY A 69 -0.22 2.28 -6.59
C GLY A 69 -1.32 1.48 -5.94
N ILE A 70 -0.94 0.64 -4.99
CA ILE A 70 -1.85 -0.18 -4.20
C ILE A 70 -1.56 0.09 -2.73
N LEU A 71 -2.58 0.56 -2.00
CA LEU A 71 -2.54 0.59 -0.55
C LEU A 71 -2.68 -0.83 -0.03
N VAL A 72 -1.90 -1.17 0.98
CA VAL A 72 -1.89 -2.50 1.60
C VAL A 72 -2.02 -2.37 3.09
N ASP A 73 -3.03 -3.02 3.67
CA ASP A 73 -3.03 -3.41 5.06
C ASP A 73 -2.87 -4.94 5.12
N SER A 74 -1.76 -5.37 5.71
CA SER A 74 -1.44 -6.78 5.87
C SER A 74 -2.11 -7.43 7.07
N GLU A 75 -2.51 -6.63 8.08
CA GLU A 75 -3.01 -7.11 9.38
C GLU A 75 -2.17 -8.26 9.99
N GLY A 76 -0.84 -8.23 9.83
CA GLY A 76 0.07 -9.26 10.35
C GLY A 76 0.51 -10.33 9.34
N TYR A 77 -0.11 -10.42 8.17
CA TYR A 77 0.16 -11.46 7.17
C TYR A 77 1.26 -11.07 6.18
N ALA A 78 1.88 -12.05 5.52
CA ALA A 78 2.91 -11.81 4.52
C ALA A 78 2.37 -11.38 3.13
N TYR A 79 1.07 -11.12 3.00
CA TYR A 79 0.40 -10.75 1.75
C TYR A 79 -0.54 -9.54 1.97
N ALA A 80 -1.15 -9.03 0.90
CA ALA A 80 -2.05 -7.89 0.99
C ALA A 80 -3.47 -8.32 1.40
N ARG A 81 -3.67 -8.57 2.71
CA ARG A 81 -4.96 -9.01 3.26
C ARG A 81 -6.10 -8.05 2.92
N TYR A 82 -5.85 -6.76 3.03
CA TYR A 82 -6.68 -5.71 2.44
C TYR A 82 -5.87 -4.87 1.49
N ALA A 83 -6.51 -4.49 0.39
CA ALA A 83 -5.90 -3.67 -0.64
C ALA A 83 -6.87 -2.64 -1.19
N ALA A 84 -6.35 -1.48 -1.58
CA ALA A 84 -7.10 -0.48 -2.33
C ALA A 84 -6.25 0.07 -3.47
N TYR A 85 -6.80 0.10 -4.68
CA TYR A 85 -6.14 0.69 -5.82
C TYR A 85 -6.18 2.22 -5.73
N VAL A 86 -5.03 2.84 -5.92
CA VAL A 86 -4.88 4.29 -6.00
C VAL A 86 -4.49 4.66 -7.41
N ARG A 87 -5.37 5.38 -8.11
CA ARG A 87 -5.15 5.77 -9.51
C ARG A 87 -4.03 6.80 -9.64
N ASP A 88 -3.94 7.72 -8.70
CA ASP A 88 -2.92 8.75 -8.66
C ASP A 88 -2.44 8.97 -7.23
N LYS A 89 -1.21 8.52 -6.93
CA LYS A 89 -0.61 8.63 -5.60
C LYS A 89 -0.31 10.07 -5.18
N ARG A 90 -0.39 11.05 -6.09
CA ARG A 90 -0.27 12.48 -5.74
C ARG A 90 -1.49 13.01 -4.98
N GLU A 91 -2.61 12.29 -5.05
CA GLU A 91 -3.81 12.59 -4.25
C GLU A 91 -3.65 12.15 -2.78
N LEU A 92 -2.57 11.42 -2.45
CA LEU A 92 -2.27 10.97 -1.09
C LEU A 92 -1.38 11.98 -0.38
N ASP A 93 -1.60 12.14 0.93
CA ASP A 93 -0.65 12.82 1.80
C ASP A 93 0.57 11.92 2.05
N LEU A 94 1.65 12.19 1.31
CA LEU A 94 2.93 11.46 1.39
C LEU A 94 4.05 12.31 1.99
N ALA A 95 3.74 13.49 2.54
CA ALA A 95 4.75 14.36 3.12
C ALA A 95 5.42 13.68 4.32
N GLY A 96 6.75 13.53 4.26
CA GLY A 96 7.53 12.88 5.33
C GLY A 96 7.37 11.36 5.42
N VAL A 97 6.61 10.72 4.53
CA VAL A 97 6.46 9.26 4.51
C VAL A 97 7.78 8.60 4.08
N PRO A 98 8.37 7.70 4.89
CA PRO A 98 9.59 7.00 4.53
C PRO A 98 9.42 6.15 3.25
N ARG A 99 10.47 6.09 2.43
CA ARG A 99 10.48 5.36 1.15
C ARG A 99 11.50 4.24 1.13
N ASP A 100 11.08 3.07 0.70
CA ASP A 100 11.96 1.93 0.43
C ASP A 100 12.15 1.75 -1.08
N ASN A 101 13.33 2.13 -1.58
CA ASN A 101 13.72 1.97 -2.98
C ASN A 101 14.23 0.54 -3.25
N LEU A 102 13.32 -0.44 -3.30
CA LEU A 102 13.65 -1.84 -3.56
C LEU A 102 13.97 -2.11 -5.05
N ASP A 103 13.72 -1.13 -5.91
CA ASP A 103 14.11 -1.14 -7.32
C ASP A 103 15.62 -1.00 -7.53
N LEU A 104 16.34 -0.41 -6.57
CA LEU A 104 17.79 -0.17 -6.66
C LEU A 104 18.64 -1.33 -6.11
N LYS A 105 18.06 -2.17 -5.24
CA LYS A 105 18.78 -3.29 -4.57
C LYS A 105 19.11 -4.48 -5.47
N ALA A 106 18.80 -4.43 -6.76
CA ALA A 106 19.14 -5.48 -7.73
C ALA A 106 20.54 -5.32 -8.36
N ARG A 107 21.31 -4.30 -7.97
CA ARG A 107 22.61 -3.98 -8.58
C ARG A 107 23.84 -4.55 -7.89
N GLU A 108 23.70 -5.14 -6.71
CA GLU A 108 24.81 -5.78 -6.01
C GLU A 108 24.71 -7.28 -6.26
N ARG A 109 25.51 -7.76 -7.21
CA ARG A 109 25.82 -9.17 -7.43
C ARG A 109 27.04 -9.53 -6.61
#